data_AF-A0A4P9YLV1-F1
#
_entry.id   AF-A0A4P9YLV1-F1
#
_cell.length_a   1.000
_cell.length_b   1.000
_cell.length_c   1.000
_cell.angle_alpha   90.00
_cell.angle_beta   90.00
_cell.angle_gamma   90.00
#
_symmetry.space_group_name_H-M   'P 1'
#
loop_
_entity.id
_entity.type
_entity.pdbx_description
1 polymer ?
#
loop_
_entity_poly.entity_id
_entity_poly.type
_entity_poly.pdbx_seq_one_letter_code
_entity_poly.pdbx_strand_id
1 'polypeptide(L)'
;MHDSSKSDIARKEIQIMEALNASGRIVNLLGFEIDTVKNGSLLDTLQQREKINEKFEFNTIIRISKQISECISCLHDKKFRIIHCDIKAENILIDHTGKLKICDFGSCLTERIENIHIQNVKNLQDQLNTQTTPAYRAPEIVDLYRRHPITEKVDIWAFGVLIFYVTTFQLPFSTTLGAANSNWPREKLHEYPVEYVQLLDPLLRPNIFQVHDVICQLNNSQNSLNPLVIPLENRNSLSN
;
A
#
# COMPACT_ATOMS: atom_id res chain seq x y z
N MET A 1 6.63 1.31 30.70
CA MET A 1 6.53 0.25 29.67
C MET A 1 5.99 0.75 28.33
N HIS A 2 5.13 1.77 28.28
CA HIS A 2 4.56 2.28 27.01
C HIS A 2 5.52 3.14 26.16
N ASP A 3 6.58 3.66 26.77
CA ASP A 3 7.53 4.62 26.18
C ASP A 3 8.69 3.93 25.44
N SER A 4 9.08 2.73 25.88
CA SER A 4 10.15 1.95 25.22
C SER A 4 9.71 1.42 23.86
N SER A 5 8.46 0.93 23.73
CA SER A 5 7.96 0.38 22.47
C SER A 5 7.84 1.44 21.36
N LYS A 6 7.42 2.68 21.69
CA LYS A 6 7.40 3.79 20.74
C LYS A 6 8.81 4.20 20.32
N SER A 7 9.76 4.22 21.25
CA SER A 7 11.17 4.49 20.96
C SER A 7 11.77 3.43 20.04
N ASP A 8 11.44 2.16 20.23
CA ASP A 8 11.94 1.05 19.41
C ASP A 8 11.34 1.06 17.99
N ILE A 9 10.05 1.38 17.85
CA ILE A 9 9.40 1.58 16.54
C ILE A 9 10.07 2.74 15.78
N ALA A 10 10.27 3.88 16.43
CA ALA A 10 10.90 5.04 15.81
C ALA A 10 12.35 4.75 15.37
N ARG A 11 13.14 4.04 16.19
CA ARG A 11 14.50 3.62 15.81
C ARG A 11 14.50 2.70 14.60
N LYS A 12 13.58 1.73 14.57
CA LYS A 12 13.44 0.79 13.45
C LYS A 12 13.07 1.52 12.15
N GLU A 13 12.12 2.44 12.22
CA GLU A 13 11.73 3.27 11.08
C GLU A 13 12.92 4.08 10.54
N ILE A 14 13.68 4.74 11.42
CA ILE A 14 14.90 5.49 11.03
C ILE A 14 15.90 4.58 10.31
N GLN A 15 16.19 3.40 10.87
CA GLN A 15 17.14 2.46 10.25
C GLN A 15 16.70 1.99 8.87
N ILE A 16 15.40 1.72 8.71
CA ILE A 16 14.79 1.35 7.43
C ILE A 16 14.96 2.50 6.42
N MET A 17 14.59 3.72 6.82
CA MET A 17 14.67 4.89 5.95
C MET A 17 16.12 5.20 5.54
N GLU A 18 17.08 5.10 6.46
CA GLU A 18 18.50 5.27 6.17
C GLU A 18 19.02 4.23 5.17
N ALA A 19 18.65 2.96 5.34
CA ALA A 19 19.03 1.90 4.41
C ALA A 19 18.48 2.14 2.99
N LEU A 20 17.29 2.74 2.90
CA LEU A 20 16.56 2.96 1.66
C LEU A 20 16.85 4.32 0.99
N ASN A 21 17.50 5.25 1.70
CA ASN A 21 17.78 6.62 1.27
C ASN A 21 18.47 6.69 -0.12
N ALA A 22 19.33 5.72 -0.42
CA ALA A 22 20.02 5.64 -1.72
C ALA A 22 19.09 5.32 -2.92
N SER A 23 17.86 4.86 -2.68
CA SER A 23 16.94 4.43 -3.75
C SER A 23 16.21 5.60 -4.44
N GLY A 24 16.04 6.74 -3.76
CA GLY A 24 15.24 7.89 -4.23
C GLY A 24 13.73 7.61 -4.42
N ARG A 25 13.27 6.39 -4.13
CA ARG A 25 11.87 5.93 -4.28
C ARG A 25 11.06 6.02 -2.98
N ILE A 26 11.73 6.45 -1.90
CA ILE A 26 11.21 6.48 -0.54
C ILE A 26 11.46 7.88 0.02
N VAL A 27 10.63 8.29 0.98
CA VAL A 27 10.82 9.57 1.66
C VAL A 27 12.12 9.51 2.47
N ASN A 28 13.01 10.49 2.25
CA ASN A 28 14.28 10.56 2.96
C ASN A 28 14.08 11.21 4.33
N LEU A 29 14.74 10.66 5.35
CA LEU A 29 14.85 11.29 6.66
C LEU A 29 15.94 12.37 6.59
N LEU A 30 15.60 13.58 6.14
CA LEU A 30 16.44 14.76 6.36
C LEU A 30 15.90 15.44 7.61
N GLY A 31 16.75 15.66 8.62
CA GLY A 31 16.34 16.05 9.97
C GLY A 31 15.17 17.04 10.01
N PHE A 32 14.07 16.66 10.66
CA PHE A 32 12.84 17.44 10.86
C PHE A 32 12.14 18.03 9.62
N GLU A 33 12.66 17.89 8.40
CA GLU A 33 12.02 18.31 7.16
C GLU A 33 11.78 17.10 6.25
N ILE A 34 10.52 16.67 6.19
CA ILE A 34 10.02 15.71 5.21
C ILE A 34 10.23 16.34 3.82
N ASP A 35 11.28 15.90 3.13
CA ASP A 35 11.78 16.51 1.90
C ASP A 35 10.66 16.65 0.84
N THR A 36 10.25 17.88 0.55
CA THR A 36 9.46 18.32 -0.62
C THR A 36 8.10 17.67 -0.91
N VAL A 37 7.37 17.17 0.09
CA VAL A 37 5.97 16.74 -0.09
C VAL A 37 5.05 17.96 -0.07
N LYS A 38 4.88 18.60 -1.23
CA LYS A 38 3.95 19.74 -1.40
C LYS A 38 2.56 19.34 -1.89
N ASN A 39 2.47 18.20 -2.57
CA ASN A 39 1.25 17.79 -3.26
C ASN A 39 0.35 16.86 -2.43
N GLY A 40 0.69 16.67 -1.14
CA GLY A 40 -0.06 15.82 -0.22
C GLY A 40 0.08 14.33 -0.51
N SER A 41 -0.90 13.57 -0.07
CA SER A 41 -1.02 12.14 -0.30
C SER A 41 -1.83 11.83 -1.57
N LEU A 42 -1.72 10.60 -2.04
CA LEU A 42 -2.59 10.07 -3.09
C LEU A 42 -4.05 10.06 -2.63
N LEU A 43 -4.31 9.86 -1.33
CA LEU A 43 -5.67 9.97 -0.78
C LEU A 43 -6.27 11.36 -1.02
N ASP A 44 -5.51 12.43 -0.76
CA ASP A 44 -5.99 13.79 -0.98
C ASP A 44 -6.41 14.02 -2.44
N THR A 45 -5.61 13.48 -3.37
CA THR A 45 -5.89 13.53 -4.80
C THR A 45 -7.14 12.74 -5.16
N LEU A 46 -7.29 11.52 -4.64
CA LEU A 46 -8.45 10.66 -4.86
C LEU A 46 -9.73 11.33 -4.37
N GLN A 47 -9.73 11.89 -3.16
CA GLN A 47 -10.88 12.57 -2.58
C GLN A 47 -11.26 13.84 -3.34
N GLN A 48 -10.28 14.61 -3.82
CA GLN A 48 -10.55 15.79 -4.65
C GLN A 48 -11.23 15.40 -5.97
N ARG A 49 -10.69 14.39 -6.66
CA ARG A 49 -11.25 13.89 -7.93
C ARG A 49 -12.62 13.23 -7.76
N GLU A 50 -12.82 12.50 -6.66
CA GLU A 50 -14.12 11.92 -6.32
C GLU A 50 -15.19 13.00 -6.13
N LYS A 51 -14.87 14.10 -5.42
CA LYS A 51 -15.80 15.23 -5.20
C LYS A 51 -16.29 15.87 -6.50
N ILE A 52 -15.43 15.93 -7.50
CA ILE A 52 -15.77 16.45 -8.84
C ILE A 52 -16.18 15.34 -9.83
N ASN A 53 -16.28 14.10 -9.35
CA ASN A 53 -16.62 12.91 -10.12
C ASN A 53 -15.75 12.70 -11.37
N GLU A 54 -14.46 13.00 -11.27
CA GLU A 54 -13.51 12.94 -12.39
C GLU A 54 -12.57 11.73 -12.21
N LYS A 55 -12.94 10.59 -12.79
CA LYS A 55 -12.11 9.38 -12.71
C LYS A 55 -10.74 9.58 -13.37
N PHE A 56 -9.75 8.81 -12.94
CA PHE A 56 -8.47 8.79 -13.63
C PHE A 56 -8.59 8.11 -14.98
N GLU A 57 -7.89 8.66 -15.98
CA GLU A 57 -7.68 7.96 -17.24
C GLU A 57 -6.85 6.70 -17.02
N PHE A 58 -7.08 5.68 -17.87
CA PHE A 58 -6.38 4.41 -17.80
C PHE A 58 -4.85 4.57 -17.77
N ASN A 59 -4.30 5.46 -18.61
CA ASN A 59 -2.85 5.71 -18.65
C ASN A 59 -2.32 6.28 -17.33
N THR A 60 -3.09 7.13 -16.66
CA THR A 60 -2.73 7.67 -15.34
C THR A 60 -2.75 6.56 -14.29
N ILE A 61 -3.74 5.68 -14.31
CA ILE A 61 -3.82 4.50 -13.42
C ILE A 61 -2.59 3.60 -13.63
N ILE A 62 -2.20 3.32 -14.87
CA ILE A 62 -1.01 2.51 -15.17
C ILE A 62 0.27 3.18 -14.67
N ARG A 63 0.43 4.49 -14.84
CA ARG A 63 1.62 5.21 -14.33
C ARG A 63 1.68 5.24 -12.80
N ILE A 64 0.55 5.44 -12.13
CA ILE A 64 0.44 5.34 -10.66
C ILE A 64 0.82 3.93 -10.21
N SER A 65 0.22 2.91 -10.82
CA SER A 65 0.48 1.49 -10.53
C SER A 65 1.95 1.15 -10.71
N LYS A 66 2.56 1.63 -11.80
CA LYS A 66 3.98 1.43 -12.10
C LYS A 66 4.86 2.02 -11.00
N GLN A 67 4.70 3.30 -10.66
CA GLN A 67 5.52 3.94 -9.63
C GLN A 67 5.37 3.28 -8.25
N ILE A 68 4.16 2.91 -7.84
CA ILE A 68 3.94 2.22 -6.56
C ILE A 68 4.61 0.84 -6.60
N SER A 69 4.42 0.07 -7.68
CA SER A 69 5.06 -1.25 -7.82
C SER A 69 6.59 -1.17 -7.84
N GLU A 70 7.17 -0.09 -8.37
CA GLU A 70 8.62 0.19 -8.33
C GLU A 70 9.12 0.45 -6.91
N CYS A 71 8.33 1.14 -6.08
CA CYS A 71 8.64 1.37 -4.67
C CYS A 71 8.57 0.07 -3.87
N ILE A 72 7.49 -0.71 -4.03
CA ILE A 72 7.32 -2.00 -3.35
C ILE A 72 8.41 -3.00 -3.81
N SER A 73 8.77 -3.00 -5.09
CA SER A 73 9.89 -3.82 -5.60
C SER A 73 11.21 -3.48 -4.92
N CYS A 74 11.44 -2.20 -4.59
CA CYS A 74 12.61 -1.80 -3.82
C CYS A 74 12.58 -2.38 -2.41
N LEU A 75 11.43 -2.33 -1.72
CA LEU A 75 11.28 -2.89 -0.38
C LEU A 75 11.50 -4.41 -0.35
N HIS A 76 10.88 -5.11 -1.30
CA HIS A 76 10.90 -6.57 -1.39
C HIS A 76 12.18 -7.14 -2.01
N ASP A 77 13.06 -6.28 -2.52
CA ASP A 77 14.32 -6.71 -3.10
C ASP A 77 15.13 -7.55 -2.11
N LYS A 78 15.90 -8.51 -2.63
CA LYS A 78 16.71 -9.45 -1.83
C LYS A 78 17.66 -8.73 -0.87
N LYS A 79 18.08 -7.51 -1.19
CA LYS A 79 18.93 -6.65 -0.36
C LYS A 79 18.21 -6.13 0.89
N PHE A 80 16.93 -5.76 0.77
CA PHE A 80 16.20 -5.07 1.84
C PHE A 80 15.25 -6.00 2.59
N ARG A 81 14.48 -6.84 1.88
CA ARG A 81 13.52 -7.81 2.44
C ARG A 81 12.54 -7.19 3.45
N ILE A 82 12.10 -5.97 3.17
CA ILE A 82 11.16 -5.23 4.01
C ILE A 82 9.75 -5.48 3.51
N ILE A 83 8.85 -5.85 4.41
CA ILE A 83 7.41 -5.93 4.17
C ILE A 83 6.81 -4.67 4.79
N HIS A 84 6.09 -3.86 4.01
CA HIS A 84 5.58 -2.58 4.48
C HIS A 84 4.43 -2.74 5.49
N CYS A 85 3.55 -3.71 5.24
CA CYS A 85 2.35 -4.05 6.03
C CYS A 85 1.24 -3.00 6.05
N ASP A 86 1.50 -1.75 5.66
CA ASP A 86 0.48 -0.68 5.62
C ASP A 86 0.49 0.12 4.31
N ILE A 87 0.51 -0.58 3.17
CA ILE A 87 0.33 0.03 1.85
C ILE A 87 -1.12 0.53 1.72
N LYS A 88 -1.30 1.84 1.59
CA LYS A 88 -2.59 2.51 1.46
C LYS A 88 -2.42 3.90 0.85
N ALA A 89 -3.51 4.50 0.37
CA ALA A 89 -3.47 5.79 -0.34
C ALA A 89 -2.88 6.94 0.50
N GLU A 90 -3.09 6.91 1.82
CA GLU A 90 -2.56 7.85 2.80
C GLU A 90 -1.03 7.83 2.84
N ASN A 91 -0.43 6.65 2.66
CA ASN A 91 0.99 6.41 2.79
C ASN A 91 1.73 6.50 1.43
N ILE A 92 1.04 6.92 0.37
CA ILE A 92 1.64 7.26 -0.92
C ILE A 92 1.68 8.78 -1.04
N LEU A 93 2.86 9.37 -0.89
CA LEU A 93 3.06 10.82 -1.00
C LEU A 93 3.42 11.21 -2.43
N ILE A 94 3.06 12.44 -2.79
CA ILE A 94 3.37 13.03 -4.09
C ILE A 94 4.39 14.15 -3.87
N ASP A 95 5.59 13.98 -4.43
CA ASP A 95 6.62 15.02 -4.35
C ASP A 95 6.35 16.18 -5.31
N HIS A 96 7.15 17.25 -5.19
CA HIS A 96 7.06 18.45 -6.02
C HIS A 96 7.22 18.21 -7.53
N THR A 97 7.80 17.07 -7.94
CA THR A 97 7.96 16.67 -9.35
C THR A 97 6.83 15.76 -9.84
N GLY A 98 5.86 15.44 -8.98
CA GLY A 98 4.77 14.50 -9.28
C GLY A 98 5.16 13.03 -9.16
N LYS A 99 6.31 12.71 -8.55
CA LYS A 99 6.70 11.33 -8.28
C LYS A 99 6.04 10.82 -7.01
N LEU A 100 5.66 9.55 -7.05
CA LEU A 100 5.09 8.85 -5.90
C LEU A 100 6.20 8.30 -5.02
N LYS A 101 6.05 8.45 -3.71
CA LYS A 101 6.95 7.90 -2.69
C LYS A 101 6.13 7.21 -1.60
N ILE A 102 6.63 6.08 -1.12
CA ILE A 102 6.04 5.41 0.05
C ILE A 102 6.60 6.03 1.34
N CYS A 103 5.74 6.22 2.33
CA CYS A 103 6.09 6.67 3.68
C CYS A 103 5.46 5.77 4.77
N ASP A 104 5.76 6.08 6.04
CA ASP A 104 5.26 5.40 7.24
C ASP A 104 5.78 3.95 7.39
N PHE A 105 7.02 3.83 7.86
CA PHE A 105 7.70 2.54 8.01
C PHE A 105 7.56 1.95 9.42
N GLY A 106 6.76 2.58 10.29
CA GLY A 106 6.56 2.15 11.68
C GLY A 106 5.95 0.74 11.81
N SER A 107 5.20 0.31 10.81
CA SER A 107 4.51 -1.00 10.77
C SER A 107 5.27 -2.10 10.03
N CYS A 108 6.44 -1.81 9.47
CA CYS A 108 7.15 -2.76 8.61
C CYS A 108 7.55 -4.04 9.33
N LEU A 109 7.63 -5.16 8.61
CA LEU A 109 8.32 -6.38 9.05
C LEU A 109 9.64 -6.54 8.28
N THR A 110 10.69 -6.92 8.99
CA THR A 110 12.01 -7.22 8.39
C THR A 110 12.24 -8.72 8.22
N GLU A 111 11.28 -9.54 8.66
CA GLU A 111 11.30 -10.99 8.58
C GLU A 111 9.89 -11.51 8.30
N ARG A 112 9.81 -12.65 7.62
CA ARG A 112 8.54 -13.37 7.39
C ARG A 112 8.13 -14.12 8.65
N ILE A 113 6.83 -14.31 8.83
CA ILE A 113 6.26 -15.11 9.92
C ILE A 113 5.76 -16.43 9.31
N GLU A 114 6.61 -17.45 9.32
CA GLU A 114 6.32 -18.73 8.65
C GLU A 114 5.47 -19.69 9.53
N ASN A 115 5.77 -19.74 10.83
CA ASN A 115 5.18 -20.72 11.76
C ASN A 115 4.26 -20.06 12.80
N ILE A 116 2.99 -19.88 12.45
CA ILE A 116 1.99 -19.33 13.38
C ILE A 116 1.50 -20.44 14.32
N HIS A 117 1.92 -20.37 15.59
CA HIS A 117 1.45 -21.27 16.65
C HIS A 117 0.15 -20.76 17.27
N ILE A 118 -0.87 -21.63 17.41
CA ILE A 118 -2.19 -21.26 17.97
C ILE A 118 -2.06 -20.50 19.29
N GLN A 119 -1.15 -20.93 20.18
CA GLN A 119 -0.95 -20.34 21.50
C GLN A 119 -0.58 -18.85 21.44
N ASN A 120 0.02 -18.40 20.32
CA ASN A 120 0.47 -17.02 20.12
C ASN A 120 -0.45 -16.23 19.18
N VAL A 121 -1.48 -16.86 18.58
CA VAL A 121 -2.35 -16.22 17.58
C VAL A 121 -2.99 -14.95 18.13
N LYS A 122 -3.49 -14.97 19.37
CA LYS A 122 -4.14 -13.78 19.96
C LYS A 122 -3.18 -12.58 20.03
N ASN A 123 -1.99 -12.77 20.59
CA ASN A 123 -1.01 -11.70 20.74
C ASN A 123 -0.53 -11.18 19.37
N LEU A 124 -0.31 -12.10 18.42
CA LEU A 124 0.08 -11.74 17.05
C LEU A 124 -1.05 -10.98 16.34
N GLN A 125 -2.31 -11.39 16.51
CA GLN A 125 -3.47 -10.71 15.95
C GLN A 125 -3.59 -9.30 16.49
N ASP A 126 -3.47 -9.11 17.81
CA ASP A 126 -3.53 -7.80 18.45
C ASP A 126 -2.42 -6.88 17.92
N GLN A 127 -1.19 -7.40 17.79
CA GLN A 127 -0.07 -6.67 17.20
C GLN A 127 -0.36 -6.26 15.75
N LEU A 128 -0.69 -7.21 14.87
CA LEU A 128 -0.93 -6.93 13.45
C LEU A 128 -2.15 -6.02 13.24
N ASN A 129 -3.16 -6.11 14.10
CA ASN A 129 -4.32 -5.23 14.06
C ASN A 129 -3.95 -3.76 14.31
N THR A 130 -2.96 -3.49 15.17
CA THR A 130 -2.46 -2.13 15.40
C THR A 130 -1.53 -1.63 14.30
N GLN A 131 -0.88 -2.54 13.56
CA GLN A 131 0.09 -2.22 12.52
C GLN A 131 -0.51 -2.11 11.11
N THR A 132 -1.74 -2.60 10.91
CA THR A 132 -2.36 -2.65 9.58
C THR A 132 -3.72 -1.97 9.55
N THR A 133 -4.00 -1.28 8.44
CA THR A 133 -5.30 -0.64 8.21
C THR A 133 -6.35 -1.69 7.79
N PRO A 134 -7.50 -1.83 8.50
CA PRO A 134 -8.47 -2.91 8.27
C PRO A 134 -8.98 -3.05 6.82
N ALA A 135 -9.17 -1.94 6.10
CA ALA A 135 -9.67 -1.93 4.73
C ALA A 135 -8.68 -2.49 3.69
N TYR A 136 -7.38 -2.44 3.98
CA TYR A 136 -6.30 -2.94 3.11
C TYR A 136 -5.72 -4.27 3.60
N ARG A 137 -6.22 -4.78 4.72
CA ARG A 137 -5.67 -5.94 5.41
C ARG A 137 -5.85 -7.22 4.59
N ALA A 138 -4.76 -7.96 4.43
CA ALA A 138 -4.76 -9.23 3.71
C ALA A 138 -5.52 -10.33 4.49
N PRO A 139 -6.18 -11.29 3.80
CA PRO A 139 -6.97 -12.36 4.42
C PRO A 139 -6.22 -13.18 5.49
N GLU A 140 -4.93 -13.44 5.27
CA GLU A 140 -4.07 -14.16 6.20
C GLU A 140 -3.76 -13.37 7.48
N ILE A 141 -3.83 -12.03 7.44
CA ILE A 141 -3.76 -11.18 8.64
C ILE A 141 -5.12 -11.14 9.34
N VAL A 142 -6.23 -11.16 8.60
CA VAL A 142 -7.59 -11.18 9.18
C VAL A 142 -7.86 -12.49 9.93
N ASP A 143 -7.36 -13.62 9.42
CA ASP A 143 -7.64 -14.96 9.94
C ASP A 143 -6.35 -15.78 10.12
N LEU A 144 -5.58 -15.44 11.16
CA LEU A 144 -4.34 -16.14 11.52
C LEU A 144 -4.55 -17.61 11.91
N TYR A 145 -5.78 -18.03 12.22
CA TYR A 145 -6.08 -19.43 12.55
C TYR A 145 -5.97 -20.38 11.35
N ARG A 146 -5.99 -19.84 10.12
CA ARG A 146 -5.64 -20.59 8.90
C ARG A 146 -4.16 -20.93 8.81
N ARG A 147 -3.33 -20.27 9.62
CA ARG A 147 -1.87 -20.48 9.71
C ARG A 147 -1.14 -20.33 8.37
N HIS A 148 -1.66 -19.49 7.49
CA HIS A 148 -0.88 -19.05 6.34
C HIS A 148 0.29 -18.18 6.81
N PRO A 149 1.46 -18.30 6.18
CA PRO A 149 2.60 -17.48 6.54
C PRO A 149 2.34 -16.01 6.23
N ILE A 150 2.82 -15.10 7.08
CA ILE A 150 2.81 -13.66 6.80
C ILE A 150 4.10 -13.32 6.07
N THR A 151 3.96 -12.97 4.80
CA THR A 151 5.07 -12.71 3.88
C THR A 151 4.84 -11.39 3.15
N GLU A 152 5.73 -11.04 2.23
CA GLU A 152 5.57 -9.86 1.36
C GLU A 152 4.28 -9.86 0.53
N LYS A 153 3.59 -11.01 0.44
CA LYS A 153 2.27 -11.17 -0.21
C LYS A 153 1.15 -10.34 0.42
N VAL A 154 1.33 -9.85 1.66
CA VAL A 154 0.39 -8.92 2.29
C VAL A 154 0.41 -7.55 1.61
N ASP A 155 1.58 -7.08 1.17
CA ASP A 155 1.71 -5.83 0.43
C ASP A 155 1.14 -5.96 -0.98
N ILE A 156 1.22 -7.15 -1.58
CA ILE A 156 0.63 -7.43 -2.91
C ILE A 156 -0.90 -7.35 -2.86
N TRP A 157 -1.49 -7.86 -1.78
CA TRP A 157 -2.92 -7.70 -1.53
C TRP A 157 -3.30 -6.23 -1.38
N ALA A 158 -2.62 -5.52 -0.49
CA ALA A 158 -2.87 -4.11 -0.22
C ALA A 158 -2.67 -3.24 -1.48
N PHE A 159 -1.68 -3.56 -2.31
CA PHE A 159 -1.50 -2.96 -3.64
C PHE A 159 -2.73 -3.18 -4.53
N GLY A 160 -3.26 -4.39 -4.61
CA GLY A 160 -4.47 -4.68 -5.39
C GLY A 160 -5.70 -3.87 -4.91
N VAL A 161 -5.89 -3.79 -3.58
CA VAL A 161 -6.93 -2.95 -2.96
C VAL A 161 -6.74 -1.47 -3.32
N LEU A 162 -5.50 -0.98 -3.27
CA LEU A 162 -5.17 0.40 -3.60
C LEU A 162 -5.45 0.73 -5.07
N ILE A 163 -5.06 -0.14 -6.02
CA ILE A 163 -5.34 0.08 -7.44
C ILE A 163 -6.83 0.00 -7.74
N PHE A 164 -7.57 -0.87 -7.05
CA PHE A 164 -9.03 -0.88 -7.11
C PHE A 164 -9.62 0.46 -6.65
N TYR A 165 -9.14 0.99 -5.52
CA TYR A 165 -9.59 2.28 -5.00
C TYR A 165 -9.25 3.43 -5.96
N VAL A 166 -8.04 3.44 -6.53
CA VAL A 166 -7.62 4.42 -7.55
C VAL A 166 -8.53 4.39 -8.78
N THR A 167 -9.02 3.22 -9.16
CA THR A 167 -9.86 3.04 -10.36
C THR A 167 -11.33 3.40 -10.12
N THR A 168 -11.84 3.12 -8.92
CA THR A 168 -13.29 3.14 -8.64
C THR A 168 -13.74 4.22 -7.66
N PHE A 169 -12.81 4.83 -6.92
CA PHE A 169 -13.06 5.64 -5.72
C PHE A 169 -13.81 4.91 -4.61
N GLN A 170 -13.87 3.58 -4.67
CA GLN A 170 -14.46 2.75 -3.62
C GLN A 170 -13.46 1.72 -3.13
N LEU A 171 -13.47 1.46 -1.82
CA LEU A 171 -12.76 0.31 -1.29
C LEU A 171 -13.54 -0.96 -1.66
N PRO A 172 -12.86 -2.02 -2.11
CA PRO A 172 -13.53 -3.24 -2.58
C PRO A 172 -14.25 -4.00 -1.46
N PHE A 173 -13.84 -3.79 -0.20
CA PHE A 173 -14.42 -4.45 0.97
C PHE A 173 -14.89 -3.38 1.95
N SER A 174 -16.20 -3.26 2.11
CA SER A 174 -16.82 -2.33 3.07
C SER A 174 -16.49 -2.74 4.50
N THR A 175 -15.95 -1.80 5.29
CA THR A 175 -15.87 -1.92 6.75
C THR A 175 -17.19 -1.49 7.36
N THR A 176 -18.26 -2.28 7.16
CA THR A 176 -19.54 -1.98 7.84
C THR A 176 -19.40 -2.28 9.34
N LEU A 177 -19.33 -1.20 10.12
CA LEU A 177 -19.48 -1.03 11.58
C LEU A 177 -18.82 -2.08 12.51
N GLY A 178 -17.74 -1.67 13.17
CA GLY A 178 -17.41 -2.12 14.54
C GLY A 178 -16.82 -3.52 14.71
N ALA A 179 -16.79 -4.36 13.68
CA ALA A 179 -16.05 -5.61 13.72
C ALA A 179 -14.58 -5.35 13.35
N ALA A 180 -13.65 -5.71 14.23
CA ALA A 180 -12.22 -5.81 13.92
C ALA A 180 -11.90 -6.77 12.77
N ASN A 181 -12.92 -7.46 12.25
CA ASN A 181 -12.88 -8.30 11.08
C ASN A 181 -13.45 -7.51 9.90
N SER A 182 -12.59 -7.18 8.94
CA SER A 182 -13.01 -6.88 7.58
C SER A 182 -13.91 -8.04 7.14
N ASN A 183 -15.22 -7.82 7.09
CA ASN A 183 -16.16 -8.84 6.61
C ASN A 183 -15.99 -8.93 5.09
N TRP A 184 -14.90 -9.60 4.68
CA TRP A 184 -14.76 -10.16 3.36
C TRP A 184 -16.06 -10.91 3.05
N PRO A 185 -16.67 -10.74 1.86
CA PRO A 185 -17.94 -11.36 1.53
C PRO A 185 -17.76 -12.86 1.26
N ARG A 186 -17.36 -13.62 2.31
CA ARG A 186 -17.09 -15.07 2.25
C ARG A 186 -18.28 -15.83 1.65
N GLU A 187 -19.50 -15.38 1.99
CA GLU A 187 -20.75 -15.98 1.54
C GLU A 187 -21.07 -15.69 0.06
N LYS A 188 -20.49 -14.64 -0.52
CA LYS A 188 -20.70 -14.23 -1.92
C LYS A 188 -19.50 -14.48 -2.82
N LEU A 189 -18.54 -15.30 -2.38
CA LEU A 189 -17.36 -15.62 -3.18
C LEU A 189 -17.68 -16.20 -4.55
N HIS A 190 -18.80 -16.90 -4.66
CA HIS A 190 -19.30 -17.47 -5.91
C HIS A 190 -19.74 -16.41 -6.95
N GLU A 191 -19.93 -15.15 -6.54
CA GLU A 191 -20.29 -14.05 -7.44
C GLU A 191 -19.05 -13.41 -8.11
N TYR A 192 -17.82 -13.77 -7.68
CA TYR A 192 -16.58 -13.21 -8.19
C TYR A 192 -15.86 -14.16 -9.17
N PRO A 193 -15.11 -13.62 -10.16
CA PRO A 193 -14.23 -14.41 -11.02
C PRO A 193 -13.29 -15.33 -10.21
N VAL A 194 -13.14 -16.57 -10.65
CA VAL A 194 -12.36 -17.59 -9.95
C VAL A 194 -10.91 -17.15 -9.74
N GLU A 195 -10.36 -16.40 -10.70
CA GLU A 195 -9.00 -15.85 -10.66
C GLU A 195 -8.83 -14.91 -9.46
N TYR A 196 -9.84 -14.09 -9.13
CA TYR A 196 -9.80 -13.21 -7.96
C TYR A 196 -9.97 -13.98 -6.65
N VAL A 197 -10.82 -15.01 -6.64
CA VAL A 197 -11.03 -15.86 -5.46
C VAL A 197 -9.75 -16.62 -5.10
N GLN A 198 -9.00 -17.10 -6.10
CA GLN A 198 -7.73 -17.79 -5.90
C GLN A 198 -6.68 -16.90 -5.20
N LEU A 199 -6.69 -15.59 -5.45
CA LEU A 199 -5.79 -14.65 -4.80
C LEU A 199 -6.05 -14.48 -3.28
N LEU A 200 -7.12 -15.07 -2.73
CA LEU A 200 -7.26 -15.16 -1.28
C LEU A 200 -6.16 -16.00 -0.64
N ASP A 201 -5.68 -17.03 -1.32
CA ASP A 201 -4.53 -17.80 -0.89
C ASP A 201 -3.25 -17.00 -1.19
N PRO A 202 -2.46 -16.59 -0.17
CA PRO A 202 -1.22 -15.84 -0.39
C PRO A 202 -0.18 -16.61 -1.22
N LEU A 203 -0.25 -17.94 -1.25
CA LEU A 203 0.65 -18.77 -2.08
C LEU A 203 0.36 -18.62 -3.57
N LEU A 204 -0.91 -18.38 -3.93
CA LEU A 204 -1.35 -18.20 -5.32
C LEU A 204 -1.19 -16.75 -5.81
N ARG A 205 -0.98 -15.79 -4.91
CA ARG A 205 -0.68 -14.40 -5.32
C ARG A 205 0.64 -14.30 -6.07
N PRO A 206 0.75 -13.47 -7.12
CA PRO A 206 2.04 -13.15 -7.71
C PRO A 206 2.95 -12.44 -6.70
N ASN A 207 4.24 -12.39 -6.99
CA ASN A 207 5.15 -11.45 -6.31
C ASN A 207 5.14 -10.08 -7.02
N ILE A 208 5.72 -9.07 -6.37
CA ILE A 208 5.69 -7.70 -6.91
C ILE A 208 6.40 -7.58 -8.26
N PHE A 209 7.44 -8.36 -8.51
CA PHE A 209 8.17 -8.32 -9.79
C PHE A 209 7.32 -8.83 -10.95
N GLN A 210 6.54 -9.89 -10.73
CA GLN A 210 5.57 -10.39 -11.72
C GLN A 210 4.47 -9.37 -11.99
N VAL A 211 3.94 -8.72 -10.94
CA VAL A 211 2.95 -7.65 -11.07
C VAL A 211 3.53 -6.48 -11.86
N HIS A 212 4.76 -6.06 -11.52
CA HIS A 212 5.45 -4.95 -12.18
C HIS A 212 5.70 -5.21 -13.67
N ASP A 213 6.07 -6.43 -14.04
CA ASP A 213 6.27 -6.82 -15.45
C ASP A 213 4.99 -6.68 -16.26
N VAL A 214 3.86 -7.18 -15.74
CA VAL A 214 2.54 -7.01 -16.38
C VAL A 214 2.19 -5.53 -16.55
N ILE A 215 2.41 -4.70 -15.52
CA ILE A 215 2.17 -3.25 -15.60
C ILE A 215 3.05 -2.60 -16.68
N CYS A 216 4.32 -3.00 -16.80
CA CYS A 216 5.22 -2.50 -17.82
C CYS A 216 4.79 -2.89 -19.23
N GLN A 217 4.29 -4.11 -19.43
CA GLN A 217 3.73 -4.56 -20.72
C GLN A 217 2.50 -3.74 -21.12
N LEU A 218 1.61 -3.44 -20.18
CA LEU A 218 0.47 -2.55 -20.39
C LEU A 218 0.90 -1.12 -20.76
N ASN A 219 1.96 -0.62 -20.10
CA ASN A 219 2.49 0.71 -20.36
C ASN A 219 3.17 0.84 -21.74
N ASN A 220 3.91 -0.18 -22.19
CA ASN A 220 4.63 -0.15 -23.48
C ASN A 220 3.71 -0.30 -24.69
N SER A 221 2.48 -0.77 -24.48
CA SER A 221 1.47 -0.87 -25.54
C SER A 221 0.83 0.49 -25.91
N GLN A 222 1.21 1.59 -25.22
CA GLN A 222 0.62 2.92 -25.35
C GLN A 222 1.72 3.99 -25.56
N ASN A 223 2.18 4.18 -26.80
CA ASN A 223 3.12 5.25 -27.17
C ASN A 223 2.46 6.65 -27.13
N SER A 224 2.54 7.38 -26.02
CA SER A 224 2.76 8.84 -25.99
C SER A 224 3.12 9.31 -24.56
N LEU A 225 4.33 9.88 -24.40
CA LEU A 225 4.86 10.32 -23.11
C LEU A 225 4.56 11.81 -22.90
N ASN A 226 3.58 12.10 -22.06
CA ASN A 226 3.59 13.31 -21.22
C ASN A 226 4.00 12.89 -19.80
N PRO A 227 4.67 13.75 -19.01
CA PRO A 227 4.84 13.50 -17.57
C PRO A 227 3.49 13.22 -16.90
N LEU A 228 3.50 12.61 -15.72
CA LEU A 228 2.31 12.45 -14.89
C LEU A 228 1.83 13.85 -14.47
N VAL A 229 1.04 14.49 -15.34
CA VAL A 229 0.28 15.68 -15.00
C VAL A 229 -0.96 15.15 -14.31
N ILE A 230 -0.93 15.08 -12.98
CA ILE A 230 -2.16 15.06 -12.20
C ILE A 230 -2.65 16.51 -12.24
N PRO A 231 -3.68 16.86 -13.02
CA PRO A 231 -4.10 18.25 -13.14
C PRO A 231 -4.59 18.71 -11.77
N LEU A 232 -3.85 19.64 -11.16
CA LEU A 232 -4.33 20.44 -10.05
C LEU A 232 -4.94 21.68 -10.67
N GLU A 233 -6.24 21.68 -10.94
CA GLU A 233 -6.90 22.93 -11.27
C GLU A 233 -6.98 23.81 -10.01
N ASN A 234 -6.17 24.87 -10.04
CA ASN A 234 -6.40 26.18 -9.44
C ASN A 234 -6.61 26.25 -7.92
N ARG A 235 -5.49 26.22 -7.17
CA ARG A 235 -5.39 27.05 -5.96
C ARG A 235 -5.13 28.50 -6.36
N ASN A 236 -6.15 29.21 -6.86
CA ASN A 236 -6.20 30.67 -6.95
C ASN A 236 -7.62 31.11 -7.37
N SER A 237 -8.59 30.95 -6.48
CA SER A 237 -9.85 31.69 -6.56
C SER A 237 -10.61 31.70 -5.22
N LEU A 238 -9.92 31.96 -4.12
CA LEU A 238 -10.52 32.42 -2.87
C LEU A 238 -9.58 33.44 -2.21
N SER A 239 -9.35 34.54 -2.93
CA SER A 239 -8.93 35.81 -2.35
C SER A 239 -9.54 36.92 -3.21
N ASN A 240 -10.78 37.25 -2.89
CA ASN A 240 -11.35 38.58 -3.00
C ASN A 240 -12.21 38.79 -1.75
#